data_AF-U1YAE6-F1
#
_entry.id   AF-U1YAE6-F1
#
_cell.length_a   1.000
_cell.length_b   1.000
_cell.length_c   1.000
_cell.angle_alpha   90.00
_cell.angle_beta   90.00
_cell.angle_gamma   90.00
#
_symmetry.space_group_name_H-M   'P 1'
#
loop_
_entity.id
_entity.type
_entity.pdbx_description
1 polymer ?
#
loop_
_entity_poly.entity_id
_entity_poly.type
_entity_poly.pdbx_seq_one_letter_code
_entity_poly.pdbx_strand_id
1 'polypeptide(L)'
;MIGALGSLRHFKTQIHNVPILYCPVCNRIDVHPEIEEEYDILSEYAQADLAPEVDFRDYVTGEHVDSTFENCVSIDNGNISYILRSQIDNALDLMSVAKQLEDEEWSNELKRRLNKLSQRLSRWEAQSNKTLP
;
A
#
# COMPACT_ATOMS: atom_id res chain seq x y z
N MET A 1 2.39 6.18 2.73
CA MET A 1 2.13 4.88 2.05
C MET A 1 0.87 4.30 2.65
N ILE A 2 0.20 3.40 1.93
CA ILE A 2 -1.03 2.74 2.37
C ILE A 2 -0.62 1.35 2.87
N GLY A 3 -1.04 0.98 4.09
CA GLY A 3 -0.89 -0.38 4.59
C GLY A 3 -1.91 -1.32 3.95
N ALA A 4 -1.49 -2.51 3.55
CA ALA A 4 -2.40 -3.52 3.02
C ALA A 4 -1.84 -4.93 3.27
N LEU A 5 -2.71 -5.94 3.18
CA LEU A 5 -2.28 -7.34 3.04
C LEU A 5 -2.15 -7.68 1.56
N GLY A 6 -0.99 -8.20 1.18
CA GLY A 6 -0.66 -8.53 -0.21
C GLY A 6 -0.18 -9.97 -0.38
N SER A 7 0.00 -10.36 -1.63
CA SER A 7 0.78 -11.55 -1.99
C SER A 7 2.06 -11.12 -2.69
N LEU A 8 3.20 -11.61 -2.22
CA LEU A 8 4.50 -11.35 -2.81
C LEU A 8 5.08 -12.63 -3.41
N ARG A 9 5.90 -12.48 -4.44
CA ARG A 9 6.59 -13.61 -5.07
C ARG A 9 8.08 -13.52 -4.79
N HIS A 10 8.62 -14.55 -4.17
CA HIS A 10 10.05 -14.73 -3.94
C HIS A 10 10.52 -15.97 -4.74
N PHE A 11 11.30 -15.75 -5.80
CA PHE A 11 11.65 -16.78 -6.80
C PHE A 11 10.44 -17.55 -7.35
N LYS A 12 10.26 -18.81 -6.92
CA LYS A 12 9.19 -19.73 -7.34
C LYS A 12 8.11 -19.90 -6.27
N THR A 13 8.26 -19.23 -5.12
CA THR A 13 7.35 -19.29 -4.00
C THR A 13 6.47 -18.04 -3.98
N GLN A 14 5.18 -18.24 -3.80
CA GLN A 14 4.20 -17.19 -3.58
C GLN A 14 3.83 -17.16 -2.10
N ILE A 15 4.00 -16.00 -1.46
CA ILE A 15 3.73 -15.80 -0.04
C ILE A 15 2.51 -14.89 0.07
N HIS A 16 1.45 -15.38 0.71
CA HIS A 16 0.17 -14.71 0.87
C HIS A 16 0.08 -13.97 2.20
N ASN A 17 -0.84 -13.00 2.28
CA ASN A 17 -1.16 -12.22 3.49
C ASN A 17 0.06 -11.55 4.13
N VAL A 18 1.00 -11.09 3.30
CA VAL A 18 2.16 -10.32 3.75
C VAL A 18 1.72 -8.88 3.98
N PRO A 19 2.00 -8.30 5.17
CA PRO A 19 1.86 -6.86 5.38
C PRO A 19 2.77 -6.06 4.44
N ILE A 20 2.17 -5.23 3.61
CA ILE A 20 2.87 -4.42 2.62
C ILE A 20 2.51 -2.94 2.77
N LEU A 21 3.47 -2.10 2.36
CA LEU A 21 3.28 -0.69 2.12
C LEU A 21 3.17 -0.44 0.63
N TYR A 22 2.07 0.20 0.23
CA TYR A 22 1.79 0.50 -1.16
C TYR A 22 1.71 2.00 -1.42
N CYS A 23 2.34 2.46 -2.50
CA CYS A 23 2.23 3.84 -2.97
C CYS A 23 1.34 3.93 -4.22
N PRO A 24 0.16 4.58 -4.13
CA PRO A 24 -0.76 4.70 -5.27
C PRO A 24 -0.26 5.63 -6.38
N VAL A 25 0.81 6.39 -6.10
CA VAL A 25 1.39 7.41 -6.99
C VAL A 25 2.49 6.82 -7.89
N CYS A 26 3.32 5.93 -7.37
CA CYS A 26 4.43 5.32 -8.11
C CYS A 26 4.31 3.80 -8.27
N ASN A 27 3.27 3.19 -7.71
CA ASN A 27 3.05 1.73 -7.67
C ASN A 27 4.15 0.96 -6.94
N ARG A 28 4.95 1.62 -6.12
CA ARG A 28 5.93 0.94 -5.27
C ARG A 28 5.20 0.11 -4.22
N ILE A 29 5.64 -1.13 -4.08
CA ILE A 29 5.22 -2.07 -3.04
C ILE A 29 6.49 -2.43 -2.27
N ASP A 30 6.46 -2.24 -0.97
CA ASP A 30 7.51 -2.66 -0.04
C ASP A 30 6.88 -3.56 1.04
N VAL A 31 7.65 -4.47 1.60
CA VAL A 31 7.26 -5.22 2.82
C VAL A 31 7.18 -4.21 3.98
N HIS A 32 6.24 -4.39 4.91
CA HIS A 32 6.17 -3.51 6.06
C HIS A 32 7.44 -3.64 6.93
N PRO A 33 8.12 -2.55 7.31
CA PRO A 33 9.42 -2.63 7.99
C PRO A 33 9.40 -3.42 9.30
N GLU A 34 8.26 -3.40 10.01
CA GLU A 34 8.11 -4.13 11.29
C GLU A 34 8.05 -5.65 11.13
N ILE A 35 7.87 -6.17 9.92
CA ILE A 35 7.79 -7.62 9.64
C ILE A 35 8.78 -8.08 8.56
N GLU A 36 9.72 -7.20 8.17
CA GLU A 36 10.67 -7.45 7.09
C GLU A 36 11.60 -8.63 7.42
N GLU A 37 12.09 -8.72 8.67
CA GLU A 37 12.93 -9.85 9.10
C GLU A 37 12.17 -11.18 9.04
N GLU A 38 10.94 -11.24 9.56
CA GLU A 38 10.12 -12.46 9.55
C GLU A 38 9.78 -12.89 8.12
N TYR A 39 9.50 -11.93 7.24
CA TYR A 39 9.27 -12.19 5.82
C TYR A 39 10.51 -12.76 5.14
N ASP A 40 11.68 -12.16 5.35
CA ASP A 40 12.93 -12.61 4.74
C ASP A 40 13.24 -14.05 5.17
N ILE A 41 13.17 -14.33 6.48
CA ILE A 41 13.37 -15.66 7.05
C ILE A 41 12.39 -16.68 6.43
N LEU A 42 11.09 -16.37 6.41
CA LEU A 42 10.08 -17.27 5.85
C LEU A 42 10.33 -17.54 4.36
N SER A 43 10.71 -16.51 3.60
CA SER A 43 10.95 -16.61 2.17
C SER A 43 12.14 -17.53 1.84
N GLU A 44 13.20 -17.49 2.65
CA GLU A 44 14.36 -18.37 2.51
C GLU A 44 14.00 -19.83 2.82
N TYR A 45 13.27 -20.08 3.92
CA TYR A 45 12.82 -21.43 4.27
C TYR A 45 11.89 -22.03 3.22
N ALA A 46 10.88 -21.27 2.80
CA ALA A 46 9.93 -21.72 1.80
C ALA A 46 10.60 -22.03 0.45
N GLN A 47 11.61 -21.24 0.06
CA GLN A 47 12.41 -21.51 -1.11
C GLN A 47 13.23 -22.81 -0.95
N ALA A 48 13.87 -23.01 0.20
CA ALA A 48 14.67 -24.21 0.47
C ALA A 48 13.82 -25.49 0.44
N ASP A 49 12.58 -25.41 0.93
CA ASP A 49 11.61 -26.51 0.95
C ASP A 49 10.88 -26.70 -0.38
N LEU A 50 11.15 -25.85 -1.39
CA LEU A 50 10.45 -25.81 -2.67
C LEU A 50 8.93 -25.66 -2.52
N ALA A 51 8.49 -24.97 -1.46
CA ALA A 51 7.09 -24.69 -1.22
C ALA A 51 6.59 -23.69 -2.27
N PRO A 52 5.58 -24.06 -3.10
CA PRO A 52 5.09 -23.17 -4.15
C PRO A 52 4.24 -22.03 -3.58
N GLU A 53 3.50 -22.28 -2.50
CA GLU A 53 2.60 -21.33 -1.86
C GLU A 53 2.71 -21.44 -0.34
N VAL A 54 2.72 -20.29 0.34
CA VAL A 54 2.82 -20.19 1.81
C VAL A 54 1.91 -19.04 2.29
N ASP A 55 1.20 -19.21 3.41
CA ASP A 55 0.45 -18.13 4.06
C ASP A 55 1.31 -17.55 5.20
N PHE A 56 1.62 -16.25 5.15
CA PHE A 56 2.45 -15.58 6.15
C PHE A 56 1.86 -15.67 7.56
N ARG A 57 0.52 -15.68 7.68
CA ARG A 57 -0.19 -15.71 8.97
C ARG A 57 -0.04 -17.05 9.71
N ASP A 58 0.34 -18.11 9.00
CA ASP A 58 0.57 -19.41 9.63
C ASP A 58 1.89 -19.43 10.43
N TYR A 59 2.78 -18.47 10.20
CA TYR A 59 4.13 -18.41 10.76
C TYR A 59 4.35 -17.23 11.72
N VAL A 60 3.48 -16.22 11.68
CA VAL A 60 3.54 -15.05 12.55
C VAL A 60 2.25 -14.93 13.36
N THR A 61 2.37 -14.71 14.67
CA THR A 61 1.20 -14.55 15.55
C THR A 61 0.32 -13.39 15.08
N GLY A 62 -0.99 -13.64 14.93
CA GLY A 62 -1.94 -12.67 14.38
C GLY A 62 -1.99 -11.31 15.08
N GLU A 63 -1.70 -11.25 16.39
CA GLU A 63 -1.59 -9.98 17.13
C GLU A 63 -0.49 -9.06 16.58
N HIS A 64 0.64 -9.60 16.09
CA HIS A 64 1.69 -8.79 15.46
C HIS A 64 1.20 -8.22 14.13
N VAL A 65 0.52 -9.01 13.30
CA VAL A 65 0.04 -8.61 11.97
C VAL A 65 -1.01 -7.50 12.04
N ASP A 66 -1.95 -7.58 12.97
CA ASP A 66 -3.00 -6.56 13.11
C ASP A 66 -2.44 -5.25 13.70
N SER A 67 -1.49 -5.32 14.63
CA SER A 67 -0.83 -4.14 15.20
C SER A 67 0.13 -3.45 14.22
N THR A 68 0.63 -4.17 13.22
CA THR A 68 1.59 -3.68 12.21
C THR A 68 1.08 -2.42 11.47
N PHE A 69 -0.24 -2.27 11.34
CA PHE A 69 -0.84 -1.18 10.59
C PHE A 69 -1.26 0.03 11.44
N GLU A 70 -1.05 0.02 12.76
CA GLU A 70 -1.46 1.13 13.65
C GLU A 70 -0.85 2.48 13.24
N ASN A 71 0.37 2.46 12.70
CA ASN A 71 1.10 3.65 12.26
C ASN A 71 0.80 4.06 10.80
N CYS A 72 -0.05 3.33 10.08
CA CYS A 72 -0.39 3.64 8.70
C CYS A 72 -1.49 4.71 8.62
N VAL A 73 -1.24 5.79 7.87
CA VAL A 73 -2.22 6.87 7.61
C VAL A 73 -3.50 6.34 6.94
N SER A 74 -3.40 5.23 6.20
CA SER A 74 -4.55 4.55 5.61
C SER A 74 -4.27 3.06 5.47
N ILE A 75 -5.28 2.24 5.71
CA ILE A 75 -5.24 0.79 5.55
C ILE A 75 -6.25 0.39 4.47
N ASP A 76 -5.85 -0.46 3.53
CA ASP A 76 -6.76 -1.00 2.53
C ASP A 76 -7.59 -2.15 3.07
N ASN A 77 -8.78 -1.80 3.57
CA ASN A 77 -9.80 -2.75 4.04
C ASN A 77 -10.78 -3.13 2.91
N GLY A 78 -10.39 -2.99 1.65
CA GLY A 78 -11.22 -3.32 0.49
C GLY A 78 -12.01 -2.15 -0.10
N ASN A 79 -11.76 -0.91 0.34
CA ASN A 79 -12.35 0.29 -0.26
C ASN A 79 -11.27 1.25 -0.75
N ILE A 80 -10.66 0.88 -1.87
CA ILE A 80 -9.60 1.67 -2.49
C ILE A 80 -10.07 3.06 -2.92
N SER A 81 -11.36 3.25 -3.22
CA SER A 81 -11.92 4.56 -3.58
C SER A 81 -11.87 5.54 -2.41
N TYR A 82 -12.21 5.05 -1.20
CA TYR A 82 -12.15 5.83 0.02
C TYR A 82 -10.72 6.24 0.33
N ILE A 83 -9.78 5.31 0.19
CA ILE A 83 -8.36 5.59 0.42
C ILE A 83 -7.84 6.64 -0.57
N LEU A 84 -8.14 6.48 -1.86
CA LEU A 84 -7.71 7.44 -2.88
C LEU A 84 -8.27 8.84 -2.61
N ARG A 85 -9.54 8.94 -2.19
CA ARG A 85 -10.17 10.21 -1.79
C ARG A 85 -9.48 10.81 -0.57
N SER A 86 -9.27 10.02 0.48
CA SER A 86 -8.56 10.46 1.68
C SER A 86 -7.14 10.94 1.37
N GLN A 87 -6.40 10.27 0.48
CA GLN A 87 -5.07 10.70 0.05
C GLN A 87 -5.09 11.99 -0.79
N ILE A 88 -6.14 12.22 -1.57
CA ILE A 88 -6.36 13.48 -2.29
C ILE A 88 -6.62 14.61 -1.31
N ASP A 89 -7.52 14.41 -0.34
CA ASP A 89 -7.87 15.43 0.65
C ASP A 89 -6.64 15.84 1.47
N ASN A 90 -5.88 14.87 1.98
CA ASN A 90 -4.61 15.14 2.67
C ASN A 90 -3.61 15.91 1.81
N ALA A 91 -3.51 15.60 0.51
CA ALA A 91 -2.60 16.31 -0.39
C ALA A 91 -3.08 17.75 -0.70
N LEU A 92 -4.39 18.01 -0.68
CA LEU A 92 -4.96 19.35 -0.81
C LEU A 92 -4.76 20.18 0.47
N ASP A 93 -4.83 19.56 1.64
CA ASP A 93 -4.52 20.22 2.91
C ASP A 93 -3.04 20.63 2.96
N LEU A 94 -2.13 19.71 2.62
CA LEU A 94 -0.70 20.01 2.52
C LEU A 94 -0.38 21.06 1.46
N MET A 95 -1.14 21.11 0.37
CA MET A 95 -1.00 22.15 -0.66
C MET A 95 -1.30 23.54 -0.10
N SER A 96 -2.30 23.62 0.79
CA SER A 96 -2.65 24.88 1.46
C SER A 96 -1.51 25.35 2.36
N VAL A 97 -0.86 24.43 3.07
CA VAL A 97 0.33 24.73 3.89
C VAL A 97 1.52 25.15 3.02
N ALA A 98 1.82 24.41 1.94
CA ALA A 98 2.91 24.73 1.04
C ALA A 98 2.79 26.14 0.44
N LYS A 99 1.56 26.54 0.07
CA LYS A 99 1.29 27.89 -0.43
C LYS A 99 1.46 28.97 0.64
N GLN A 100 1.07 28.70 1.88
CA GLN A 100 1.29 29.64 3.00
C GLN A 100 2.77 29.86 3.30
N LEU A 101 3.59 28.84 3.08
CA LEU A 101 5.04 28.89 3.25
C LEU A 101 5.78 29.42 2.01
N GLU A 102 5.06 29.74 0.92
CA GLU A 102 5.63 30.13 -0.38
C GLU A 102 6.63 29.10 -0.95
N ASP A 103 6.46 27.83 -0.59
CA ASP A 103 7.31 26.73 -1.05
C ASP A 103 6.82 26.20 -2.41
N GLU A 104 7.36 26.79 -3.48
CA GLU A 104 7.02 26.43 -4.87
C GLU A 104 7.49 25.02 -5.25
N GLU A 105 8.60 24.54 -4.69
CA GLU A 105 9.10 23.19 -4.98
C GLU A 105 8.12 22.15 -4.43
N TRP A 106 7.74 22.31 -3.16
CA TRP A 106 6.82 21.41 -2.50
C TRP A 106 5.41 21.48 -3.11
N SER A 107 4.94 22.68 -3.44
CA SER A 107 3.68 22.90 -4.16
C SER A 107 3.66 22.17 -5.51
N ASN A 108 4.74 22.23 -6.29
CA ASN A 108 4.81 21.55 -7.58
C ASN A 108 4.85 20.03 -7.45
N GLU A 109 5.53 19.50 -6.41
CA GLU A 109 5.51 18.07 -6.11
C GLU A 109 4.10 17.60 -5.70
N LEU A 110 3.40 18.34 -4.85
CA LEU A 110 2.03 18.04 -4.46
C LEU A 110 1.06 18.07 -5.66
N LYS A 111 1.22 19.01 -6.61
CA LYS A 111 0.42 19.04 -7.85
C LYS A 111 0.61 17.77 -8.68
N ARG A 112 1.85 17.29 -8.82
CA ARG A 112 2.16 16.05 -9.55
C ARG A 112 1.51 14.85 -8.88
N ARG A 113 1.56 14.77 -7.54
CA ARG A 113 0.92 13.70 -6.76
C ARG A 113 -0.59 13.72 -6.92
N LEU A 114 -1.23 14.88 -6.75
CA LEU A 114 -2.67 15.07 -6.94
C LEU A 114 -3.13 14.62 -8.33
N ASN A 115 -2.41 15.01 -9.38
CA ASN A 115 -2.75 14.59 -10.74
C ASN A 115 -2.77 13.06 -10.90
N LYS A 116 -1.79 12.34 -10.35
CA LYS A 116 -1.74 10.88 -10.42
C LYS A 116 -2.86 10.23 -9.59
N LEU A 117 -3.11 10.74 -8.38
CA LEU A 117 -4.19 10.24 -7.51
C LEU A 117 -5.57 10.42 -8.18
N SER A 118 -5.85 11.61 -8.71
CA SER A 118 -7.12 11.92 -9.39
C SER A 118 -7.32 11.07 -10.64
N GLN A 119 -6.28 10.90 -11.46
CA GLN A 119 -6.35 10.00 -12.62
C GLN A 119 -6.65 8.55 -12.22
N ARG A 120 -6.04 8.09 -11.13
CA ARG A 120 -6.25 6.74 -10.62
C ARG A 120 -7.67 6.53 -10.09
N LEU A 121 -8.19 7.49 -9.32
CA LEU A 121 -9.56 7.46 -8.82
C LEU A 121 -10.56 7.41 -9.99
N SER A 122 -10.39 8.28 -10.98
CA SER A 122 -11.26 8.30 -12.17
C SER A 122 -11.24 6.97 -12.94
N ARG A 123 -10.06 6.35 -13.11
CA ARG A 123 -9.94 5.03 -13.75
C ARG A 123 -10.66 3.95 -12.95
N TRP A 124 -10.53 3.97 -11.62
CA TRP A 124 -11.19 3.00 -10.75
C TRP A 124 -12.71 3.14 -10.81
N GLU A 125 -13.24 4.37 -10.72
CA GLU A 125 -14.68 4.65 -10.82
C GLU A 125 -15.25 4.24 -12.19
N ALA A 126 -14.49 4.46 -13.27
CA ALA A 126 -14.87 4.02 -14.60
C ALA A 126 -14.89 2.49 -14.75
N GLN A 127 -14.04 1.77 -13.99
CA GLN A 127 -14.04 0.30 -13.96
C GLN A 127 -15.17 -0.24 -13.10
N SER A 128 -15.40 0.32 -11.90
CA SER A 128 -16.48 -0.11 -11.00
C SER A 128 -17.86 0.06 -11.65
N ASN A 129 -18.07 1.15 -12.39
CA ASN A 129 -19.32 1.40 -13.11
C ASN A 129 -19.56 0.46 -14.29
N LYS A 130 -18.53 -0.21 -14.82
CA LYS A 130 -18.66 -1.23 -15.88
C LYS A 130 -18.98 -2.62 -15.34
N THR A 131 -18.71 -2.87 -14.06
CA THR A 131 -18.96 -4.16 -13.39
C THR A 131 -20.29 -4.22 -12.64
N LEU A 132 -21.06 -3.13 -12.63
CA LEU A 132 -22.44 -3.12 -12.17
C LEU A 132 -23.37 -3.55 -13.34
N PRO A 133 -24.22 -4.57 -13.17
CA PRO A 133 -25.14 -5.05 -14.22
C PRO A 133 -26.24 -4.03 -14.58
#